data_AF-A0A0F9PWJ5-F1
#
_entry.id   AF-A0A0F9PWJ5-F1
#
_cell.length_a   1.000
_cell.length_b   1.000
_cell.length_c   1.000
_cell.angle_alpha   90.00
_cell.angle_beta   90.00
_cell.angle_gamma   90.00
#
_symmetry.space_group_name_H-M   'P 1'
#
loop_
_entity.id
_entity.type
_entity.pdbx_description
1 polymer ?
#
loop_
_entity_poly.entity_id
_entity_poly.type
_entity_poly.pdbx_seq_one_letter_code
_entity_poly.pdbx_strand_id
1 'polypeptide(L)'
;CSNYFILGRFVKMGESIMLCERMLKPVLHELNGLEIEWRKTMIWIMKAYHLYHLNEFDNALKHLNKNLTIIKKYDILSVLLPFNLELLGFVYTKKGELGLALKFHKESLGHSRGEYVEIKIINANSYHDIGEIYFQKGDLDHAIENYEKSLRIWKQLTLPMAFPMALDGLGLIYNSLIKVFLYKDSLGRAQEYLDQFLEDLEERKIDENNYHYKLGKVRILASSSRTRDQVKAEKVLKEFIAHHDALIKSGKLSIPIGIGAGIWYLLICEIYLRELRLTNNLTILNDIKPFIIRLLKESERTNSYTLQVQTYLLHGKISLLEMNMGDARRYLTQAQRIAEEQNLQLLARAISKEHDKLLEQLDEWEDLRKKKASISEKMDLASLDITMDRIQGMRAIDPPEVVEEEPVLLLIMSEGGIPYFNHSFIEGWDEQDLFSGFMSAFNSFSSELFSKSIDRIKIDENIILLKPVESFMVCYVIKGQSYPALLKLNRFSDAIKWKSEIWGALNKAVKTSEMLEIHNPSSLGDVINEIFK
;
A
#
# COMPACT_ATOMS: atom_id res chain seq x y z
N CYS A 1 -30.22 2.48 -6.54
CA CYS A 1 -28.89 1.91 -6.72
C CYS A 1 -27.97 2.86 -7.50
N SER A 2 -28.26 3.21 -8.76
CA SER A 2 -27.49 4.19 -9.56
C SER A 2 -27.27 5.54 -8.85
N ASN A 3 -28.28 6.09 -8.18
CA ASN A 3 -28.12 7.34 -7.42
C ASN A 3 -27.06 7.26 -6.30
N TYR A 4 -26.83 6.09 -5.68
CA TYR A 4 -25.80 5.97 -4.64
C TYR A 4 -24.38 5.89 -5.22
N PHE A 5 -24.25 5.26 -6.40
CA PHE A 5 -23.04 5.27 -7.21
C PHE A 5 -22.69 6.71 -7.64
N ILE A 6 -23.70 7.47 -8.06
CA ILE A 6 -23.62 8.88 -8.47
C ILE A 6 -23.49 9.86 -7.29
N LEU A 7 -23.73 9.44 -6.05
CA LEU A 7 -23.68 10.33 -4.87
C LEU A 7 -22.54 9.96 -3.91
N GLY A 8 -21.65 9.02 -4.27
CA GLY A 8 -20.50 8.63 -3.43
C GLY A 8 -20.87 8.05 -2.05
N ARG A 9 -22.10 7.55 -1.89
CA ARG A 9 -22.62 7.08 -0.58
C ARG A 9 -22.33 5.59 -0.38
N PHE A 10 -21.04 5.25 -0.23
CA PHE A 10 -20.53 3.87 -0.29
C PHE A 10 -21.01 2.93 0.83
N VAL A 11 -21.18 3.42 2.07
CA VAL A 11 -21.61 2.58 3.20
C VAL A 11 -23.03 2.03 3.00
N LYS A 12 -23.92 2.84 2.41
CA LYS A 12 -25.30 2.42 2.08
C LYS A 12 -25.38 1.67 0.74
N MET A 13 -24.26 1.55 0.03
CA MET A 13 -24.21 0.92 -1.28
C MET A 13 -24.37 -0.60 -1.17
N GLY A 14 -23.78 -1.24 -0.15
CA GLY A 14 -23.96 -2.68 0.12
C GLY A 14 -25.41 -3.06 0.37
N GLU A 15 -26.10 -2.35 1.25
CA GLU A 15 -27.54 -2.53 1.51
C GLU A 15 -28.39 -2.33 0.25
N SER A 16 -28.06 -1.29 -0.53
CA SER A 16 -28.74 -1.01 -1.79
C SER A 16 -28.53 -2.13 -2.82
N ILE A 17 -27.31 -2.66 -2.94
CA ILE A 17 -26.98 -3.78 -3.82
C ILE A 17 -27.80 -5.02 -3.41
N MET A 18 -27.82 -5.36 -2.13
CA MET A 18 -28.62 -6.48 -1.60
C MET A 18 -30.11 -6.30 -1.88
N LEU A 19 -30.64 -5.08 -1.73
CA LEU A 19 -32.01 -4.76 -2.06
C LEU A 19 -32.28 -4.94 -3.56
N CYS A 20 -31.39 -4.44 -4.41
CA CYS A 20 -31.49 -4.58 -5.87
C CYS A 20 -31.48 -6.05 -6.31
N GLU A 21 -30.66 -6.92 -5.69
CA GLU A 21 -30.70 -8.37 -5.93
C GLU A 21 -31.99 -9.03 -5.44
N ARG A 22 -32.45 -8.66 -4.25
CA ARG A 22 -33.68 -9.21 -3.67
C ARG A 22 -34.89 -8.85 -4.51
N MET A 23 -34.94 -7.63 -5.03
CA MET A 23 -36.01 -7.16 -5.93
C MET A 23 -35.95 -7.81 -7.31
N LEU A 24 -34.75 -8.17 -7.80
CA LEU A 24 -34.62 -8.82 -9.10
C LEU A 24 -35.16 -10.25 -9.09
N LYS A 25 -34.92 -11.01 -8.03
CA LYS A 25 -35.31 -12.44 -7.92
C LYS A 25 -36.78 -12.74 -8.28
N PRO A 26 -37.79 -12.08 -7.69
CA PRO A 26 -39.19 -12.43 -7.93
C PRO A 26 -39.65 -12.12 -9.36
N VAL A 27 -39.09 -11.09 -10.02
CA VAL A 27 -39.51 -10.66 -11.36
C VAL A 27 -38.73 -11.32 -12.49
N LEU A 28 -37.81 -12.25 -12.20
CA LEU A 28 -36.99 -12.92 -13.23
C LEU A 28 -37.84 -13.64 -14.30
N HIS A 29 -39.01 -14.15 -13.92
CA HIS A 29 -39.91 -14.87 -14.83
C HIS A 29 -40.68 -13.93 -15.78
N GLU A 30 -40.73 -12.63 -15.46
CA GLU A 30 -41.41 -11.59 -16.25
C GLU A 30 -40.46 -10.88 -17.22
N LEU A 31 -39.16 -11.04 -17.05
CA LEU A 31 -38.12 -10.37 -17.84
C LEU A 31 -37.63 -11.28 -18.96
N ASN A 32 -37.33 -10.70 -20.12
CA ASN A 32 -36.65 -11.46 -21.17
C ASN A 32 -35.17 -11.72 -20.77
N GLY A 33 -34.55 -12.73 -21.39
CA GLY A 33 -33.18 -13.12 -21.04
C GLY A 33 -32.16 -11.97 -21.16
N LEU A 34 -32.37 -11.03 -22.07
CA LEU A 34 -31.47 -9.89 -22.29
C LEU A 34 -31.59 -8.84 -21.18
N GLU A 35 -32.80 -8.52 -20.75
CA GLU A 35 -33.08 -7.61 -19.62
C GLU A 35 -32.52 -8.15 -18.30
N ILE A 36 -32.59 -9.46 -18.11
CA ILE A 36 -31.98 -10.13 -16.96
C ILE A 36 -30.46 -9.92 -16.97
N GLU A 37 -29.80 -10.18 -18.11
CA GLU A 37 -28.34 -10.05 -18.22
C GLU A 37 -27.88 -8.59 -18.09
N TRP A 38 -28.65 -7.62 -18.60
CA TRP A 38 -28.39 -6.19 -18.36
C TRP A 38 -28.40 -5.85 -16.87
N ARG A 39 -29.44 -6.25 -16.14
CA ARG A 39 -29.58 -5.95 -14.71
C ARG A 39 -28.51 -6.65 -13.88
N LYS A 40 -28.17 -7.90 -14.21
CA LYS A 40 -27.04 -8.62 -13.59
C LYS A 40 -25.71 -7.92 -13.81
N THR A 41 -25.44 -7.49 -15.06
CA THR A 41 -24.23 -6.76 -15.45
C THR A 41 -24.05 -5.50 -14.59
N MET A 42 -25.11 -4.70 -14.43
CA MET A 42 -25.08 -3.50 -13.59
C MET A 42 -24.85 -3.81 -12.11
N ILE A 43 -25.54 -4.83 -11.56
CA ILE A 43 -25.35 -5.26 -10.18
C ILE A 43 -23.91 -5.72 -9.94
N TRP A 44 -23.30 -6.43 -10.89
CA TRP A 44 -21.91 -6.89 -10.76
C TRP A 44 -20.90 -5.75 -10.81
N ILE A 45 -21.09 -4.73 -11.66
CA ILE A 45 -20.27 -3.51 -11.65
C ILE A 45 -20.38 -2.84 -10.28
N MET A 46 -21.60 -2.67 -9.78
CA MET A 46 -21.83 -2.06 -8.47
C MET A 46 -21.19 -2.86 -7.32
N LYS A 47 -21.28 -4.20 -7.35
CA LYS A 47 -20.61 -5.08 -6.38
C LYS A 47 -19.11 -4.92 -6.41
N ALA A 48 -18.52 -5.01 -7.61
CA ALA A 48 -17.08 -4.85 -7.76
C ALA A 48 -16.63 -3.47 -7.26
N TYR A 49 -17.41 -2.42 -7.51
CA TYR A 49 -17.10 -1.07 -7.05
C TYR A 49 -17.18 -0.97 -5.53
N HIS A 50 -18.21 -1.57 -4.92
CA HIS A 50 -18.33 -1.65 -3.47
C HIS A 50 -17.16 -2.42 -2.84
N LEU A 51 -16.80 -3.58 -3.39
CA LEU A 51 -15.67 -4.41 -2.95
C LEU A 51 -14.34 -3.68 -3.11
N TYR A 52 -14.15 -2.94 -4.19
CA TYR A 52 -12.99 -2.05 -4.38
C TYR A 52 -12.85 -1.06 -3.21
N HIS A 53 -13.95 -0.42 -2.78
CA HIS A 53 -13.95 0.49 -1.63
C HIS A 53 -13.79 -0.20 -0.28
N LEU A 54 -14.06 -1.50 -0.19
CA LEU A 54 -13.74 -2.33 0.96
C LEU A 54 -12.29 -2.88 0.91
N ASN A 55 -11.53 -2.55 -0.13
CA ASN A 55 -10.19 -3.09 -0.43
C ASN A 55 -10.17 -4.61 -0.70
N GLU A 56 -11.32 -5.20 -1.04
CA GLU A 56 -11.44 -6.60 -1.44
C GLU A 56 -11.16 -6.76 -2.95
N PHE A 57 -9.93 -6.44 -3.36
CA PHE A 57 -9.55 -6.33 -4.77
C PHE A 57 -9.72 -7.62 -5.57
N ASP A 58 -9.37 -8.78 -5.00
CA ASP A 58 -9.47 -10.06 -5.73
C ASP A 58 -10.93 -10.47 -5.95
N ASN A 59 -11.81 -10.18 -4.97
CA ASN A 59 -13.25 -10.39 -5.12
C ASN A 59 -13.84 -9.41 -6.15
N ALA A 60 -13.40 -8.16 -6.17
CA ALA A 60 -13.78 -7.19 -7.20
C ALA A 60 -13.37 -7.69 -8.60
N LEU A 61 -12.11 -8.12 -8.79
CA LEU A 61 -11.62 -8.68 -10.05
C LEU A 61 -12.43 -9.90 -10.50
N LYS A 62 -12.79 -10.80 -9.58
CA LYS A 62 -13.62 -11.97 -9.87
C LYS A 62 -14.98 -11.57 -10.45
N HIS A 63 -15.62 -10.54 -9.90
CA HIS A 63 -16.89 -10.02 -10.43
C HIS A 63 -16.71 -9.35 -11.80
N LEU A 64 -15.69 -8.51 -11.95
CA LEU A 64 -15.42 -7.77 -13.20
C LEU A 64 -15.09 -8.71 -14.37
N ASN A 65 -14.21 -9.68 -14.15
CA ASN A 65 -13.81 -10.66 -15.16
C ASN A 65 -14.98 -11.55 -15.61
N LYS A 66 -15.83 -11.99 -14.67
CA LYS A 66 -17.07 -12.68 -15.03
C LYS A 66 -18.01 -11.81 -15.86
N ASN A 67 -18.10 -10.53 -15.49
CA ASN A 67 -18.96 -9.57 -16.16
C ASN A 67 -18.50 -9.27 -17.60
N LEU A 68 -17.18 -9.20 -17.83
CA LEU A 68 -16.61 -9.04 -19.18
C LEU A 68 -17.07 -10.15 -20.13
N THR A 69 -17.16 -11.40 -19.67
CA THR A 69 -17.64 -12.53 -20.48
C THR A 69 -19.10 -12.35 -20.90
N ILE A 70 -19.95 -11.78 -20.04
CA ILE A 70 -21.36 -11.51 -20.34
C ILE A 70 -21.48 -10.35 -21.33
N ILE A 71 -20.77 -9.24 -21.06
CA ILE A 71 -20.79 -8.05 -21.93
C ILE A 71 -20.36 -8.42 -23.35
N LYS A 72 -19.30 -9.24 -23.51
CA LYS A 72 -18.81 -9.69 -24.83
C LYS A 72 -19.79 -10.60 -25.58
N LYS A 73 -20.70 -11.26 -24.86
CA LYS A 73 -21.69 -12.17 -25.46
C LYS A 73 -22.87 -11.42 -26.08
N TYR A 74 -23.21 -10.24 -25.59
CA TYR A 74 -24.40 -9.49 -25.99
C TYR A 74 -24.02 -8.07 -26.42
N ASP A 75 -24.12 -7.78 -27.72
CA ASP A 75 -23.68 -6.51 -28.30
C ASP A 75 -24.36 -5.27 -27.66
N ILE A 76 -25.63 -5.38 -27.28
CA ILE A 76 -26.36 -4.30 -26.60
C ILE A 76 -25.71 -3.89 -25.26
N LEU A 77 -25.00 -4.80 -24.59
CA LEU A 77 -24.32 -4.56 -23.31
C LEU A 77 -22.98 -3.84 -23.50
N SER A 78 -22.51 -3.66 -24.74
CA SER A 78 -21.24 -2.97 -25.04
C SER A 78 -21.17 -1.54 -24.47
N VAL A 79 -22.32 -0.88 -24.29
CA VAL A 79 -22.40 0.45 -23.64
C VAL A 79 -21.98 0.43 -22.16
N LEU A 80 -22.03 -0.73 -21.50
CA LEU A 80 -21.59 -0.92 -20.12
C LEU A 80 -20.11 -1.33 -20.01
N LEU A 81 -19.46 -1.63 -21.14
CA LEU A 81 -18.07 -2.05 -21.18
C LEU A 81 -17.10 -1.01 -20.57
N PRO A 82 -17.22 0.30 -20.86
CA PRO A 82 -16.33 1.31 -20.28
C PRO A 82 -16.34 1.32 -18.74
N PHE A 83 -17.52 1.20 -18.11
CA PHE A 83 -17.66 1.15 -16.65
C PHE A 83 -16.90 -0.04 -16.05
N ASN A 84 -16.98 -1.21 -16.70
CA ASN A 84 -16.29 -2.41 -16.24
C ASN A 84 -14.76 -2.27 -16.39
N LEU A 85 -14.31 -1.73 -17.54
CA LEU A 85 -12.89 -1.52 -17.83
C LEU A 85 -12.26 -0.45 -16.91
N GLU A 86 -12.93 0.68 -16.68
CA GLU A 86 -12.49 1.72 -15.74
C GLU A 86 -12.25 1.12 -14.35
N LEU A 87 -13.19 0.31 -13.87
CA LEU A 87 -13.09 -0.30 -12.55
C LEU A 87 -12.00 -1.38 -12.47
N LEU A 88 -11.72 -2.11 -13.55
CA LEU A 88 -10.51 -2.93 -13.63
C LEU A 88 -9.26 -2.05 -13.50
N GLY A 89 -9.22 -0.91 -14.20
CA GLY A 89 -8.16 0.09 -14.09
C GLY A 89 -7.93 0.57 -12.66
N PHE A 90 -9.01 0.94 -11.94
CA PHE A 90 -8.94 1.32 -10.53
C PHE A 90 -8.36 0.20 -9.65
N VAL A 91 -8.85 -1.04 -9.81
CA VAL A 91 -8.39 -2.17 -8.99
C VAL A 91 -6.92 -2.47 -9.23
N TYR A 92 -6.47 -2.50 -10.48
CA TYR A 92 -5.06 -2.71 -10.80
C TYR A 92 -4.16 -1.55 -10.33
N THR A 93 -4.66 -0.31 -10.35
CA THR A 93 -3.95 0.84 -9.77
C THR A 93 -3.73 0.64 -8.27
N LYS A 94 -4.75 0.18 -7.53
CA LYS A 94 -4.60 -0.08 -6.08
C LYS A 94 -3.69 -1.27 -5.77
N LYS A 95 -3.62 -2.28 -6.63
CA LYS A 95 -2.64 -3.37 -6.54
C LYS A 95 -1.22 -2.95 -6.94
N GLY A 96 -1.05 -1.74 -7.50
CA GLY A 96 0.23 -1.22 -8.00
C GLY A 96 0.65 -1.76 -9.36
N GLU A 97 -0.23 -2.48 -10.06
CA GLU A 97 0.01 -3.06 -11.39
C GLU A 97 -0.27 -2.01 -12.49
N LEU A 98 0.53 -0.94 -12.49
CA LEU A 98 0.29 0.27 -13.29
C LEU A 98 0.24 0.00 -14.81
N GLY A 99 0.93 -1.03 -15.30
CA GLY A 99 0.89 -1.43 -16.71
C GLY A 99 -0.49 -1.95 -17.14
N LEU A 100 -1.10 -2.80 -16.32
CA LEU A 100 -2.46 -3.30 -16.56
C LEU A 100 -3.49 -2.20 -16.34
N ALA A 101 -3.33 -1.39 -15.29
CA ALA A 101 -4.20 -0.24 -15.05
C ALA A 101 -4.25 0.69 -16.28
N LEU A 102 -3.08 1.08 -16.81
CA LEU A 102 -2.96 1.92 -18.00
C LEU A 102 -3.66 1.31 -19.22
N LYS A 103 -3.51 0.00 -19.42
CA LYS A 103 -4.18 -0.73 -20.50
C LYS A 103 -5.70 -0.61 -20.36
N PHE A 104 -6.25 -0.93 -19.19
CA PHE A 104 -7.71 -0.92 -18.98
C PHE A 104 -8.33 0.48 -19.06
N HIS A 105 -7.66 1.51 -18.53
CA HIS A 105 -8.14 2.89 -18.69
C HIS A 105 -8.13 3.33 -20.17
N LYS A 106 -7.08 2.98 -20.94
CA LYS A 106 -7.04 3.27 -22.38
C LYS A 106 -8.11 2.51 -23.16
N GLU A 107 -8.34 1.23 -22.85
CA GLU A 107 -9.42 0.44 -23.45
C GLU A 107 -10.81 1.03 -23.10
N SER A 108 -11.02 1.48 -21.85
CA SER A 108 -12.25 2.15 -21.43
C SER A 108 -12.54 3.39 -22.28
N LEU A 109 -11.54 4.26 -22.47
CA LEU A 109 -11.64 5.44 -23.33
C LEU A 109 -11.94 5.05 -24.79
N GLY A 110 -11.28 4.02 -25.33
CA GLY A 110 -11.50 3.56 -26.71
C GLY A 110 -12.88 2.96 -26.97
N HIS A 111 -13.55 2.43 -25.95
CA HIS A 111 -14.90 1.89 -26.03
C HIS A 111 -16.01 2.87 -25.62
N SER A 112 -15.65 4.04 -25.10
CA SER A 112 -16.61 5.05 -24.67
C SER A 112 -17.25 5.73 -25.87
N ARG A 113 -18.57 5.55 -26.01
CA ARG A 113 -19.38 6.12 -27.10
C ARG A 113 -20.54 6.93 -26.54
N GLY A 114 -20.85 8.04 -27.20
CA GLY A 114 -21.98 8.92 -26.85
C GLY A 114 -21.61 10.08 -25.93
N GLU A 115 -22.59 10.94 -25.67
CA GLU A 115 -22.46 12.21 -24.95
C GLU A 115 -23.11 12.18 -23.54
N TYR A 116 -23.45 10.98 -23.04
CA TYR A 116 -24.05 10.80 -21.72
C TYR A 116 -23.12 11.30 -20.61
N VAL A 117 -23.71 11.90 -19.57
CA VAL A 117 -22.97 12.47 -18.43
C VAL A 117 -22.08 11.42 -17.77
N GLU A 118 -22.58 10.19 -17.62
CA GLU A 118 -21.85 9.09 -17.01
C GLU A 118 -20.60 8.70 -17.82
N ILE A 119 -20.70 8.69 -19.16
CA ILE A 119 -19.56 8.42 -20.04
C ILE A 119 -18.54 9.56 -19.97
N LYS A 120 -18.99 10.82 -19.90
CA LYS A 120 -18.08 11.96 -19.70
C LYS A 120 -17.32 11.86 -18.37
N ILE A 121 -18.00 11.46 -17.29
CA ILE A 121 -17.37 11.25 -15.98
C ILE A 121 -16.32 10.12 -16.06
N ILE A 122 -16.65 8.98 -16.66
CA ILE A 122 -15.69 7.87 -16.85
C ILE A 122 -14.47 8.32 -17.65
N ASN A 123 -14.69 9.07 -18.73
CA ASN A 123 -13.60 9.57 -19.56
C ASN A 123 -12.70 10.52 -18.76
N ALA A 124 -13.30 11.44 -18.00
CA ALA A 124 -12.55 12.37 -17.16
C ALA A 124 -11.74 11.65 -16.08
N ASN A 125 -12.33 10.67 -15.38
CA ASN A 125 -11.62 9.83 -14.42
C ASN A 125 -10.48 9.04 -15.09
N SER A 126 -10.77 8.37 -16.21
CA SER A 126 -9.77 7.58 -16.92
C SER A 126 -8.59 8.43 -17.39
N TYR A 127 -8.83 9.65 -17.89
CA TYR A 127 -7.74 10.58 -18.19
C TYR A 127 -6.97 10.98 -16.93
N HIS A 128 -7.65 11.27 -15.82
CA HIS A 128 -6.98 11.58 -14.56
C HIS A 128 -6.08 10.44 -14.09
N ASP A 129 -6.57 9.19 -14.08
CA ASP A 129 -5.79 8.06 -13.58
C ASP A 129 -4.65 7.68 -14.51
N ILE A 130 -4.83 7.83 -15.82
CA ILE A 130 -3.73 7.72 -16.79
C ILE A 130 -2.67 8.79 -16.47
N GLY A 131 -3.10 10.02 -16.15
CA GLY A 131 -2.22 11.09 -15.72
C GLY A 131 -1.44 10.72 -14.46
N GLU A 132 -2.12 10.16 -13.45
CA GLU A 132 -1.50 9.70 -12.20
C GLU A 132 -0.52 8.55 -12.43
N ILE A 133 -0.83 7.61 -13.32
CA ILE A 133 0.07 6.52 -13.69
C ILE A 133 1.34 7.05 -14.38
N TYR A 134 1.20 8.02 -15.30
CA TYR A 134 2.37 8.65 -15.93
C TYR A 134 3.17 9.46 -14.93
N PHE A 135 2.51 10.18 -14.02
CA PHE A 135 3.16 10.94 -12.96
C PHE A 135 4.01 10.02 -12.06
N GLN A 136 3.44 8.89 -11.61
CA GLN A 136 4.14 7.89 -10.80
C GLN A 136 5.34 7.25 -11.53
N LYS A 137 5.30 7.19 -12.86
CA LYS A 137 6.41 6.72 -13.71
C LYS A 137 7.46 7.81 -14.01
N GLY A 138 7.24 9.04 -13.56
CA GLY A 138 8.11 10.18 -13.83
C GLY A 138 7.91 10.83 -15.21
N ASP A 139 6.91 10.39 -15.98
CA ASP A 139 6.58 10.97 -17.29
C ASP A 139 5.64 12.17 -17.10
N LEU A 140 6.23 13.30 -16.69
CA LEU A 140 5.48 14.48 -16.26
C LEU A 140 4.69 15.13 -17.40
N ASP A 141 5.21 15.07 -18.65
CA ASP A 141 4.57 15.72 -19.78
C ASP A 141 3.29 14.98 -20.20
N HIS A 142 3.32 13.65 -20.27
CA HIS A 142 2.10 12.86 -20.49
C HIS A 142 1.14 12.95 -19.30
N ALA A 143 1.65 13.07 -18.06
CA ALA A 143 0.81 13.28 -16.90
C ALA A 143 -0.01 14.58 -17.03
N ILE A 144 0.67 15.69 -17.32
CA ILE A 144 0.05 17.01 -17.53
C ILE A 144 -0.98 16.95 -18.66
N GLU A 145 -0.62 16.40 -19.83
CA GLU A 145 -1.53 16.32 -20.98
C GLU A 145 -2.84 15.60 -20.63
N ASN A 146 -2.75 14.50 -19.88
CA ASN A 146 -3.91 13.72 -19.48
C ASN A 146 -4.72 14.42 -18.38
N TYR A 147 -4.08 15.07 -17.41
CA TYR A 147 -4.79 15.91 -16.44
C TYR A 147 -5.53 17.07 -17.11
N GLU A 148 -4.95 17.73 -18.12
CA GLU A 148 -5.62 18.80 -18.87
C GLU A 148 -6.79 18.29 -19.72
N LYS A 149 -6.70 17.09 -20.30
CA LYS A 149 -7.85 16.42 -20.94
C LYS A 149 -8.97 16.18 -19.94
N SER A 150 -8.65 15.69 -18.74
CA SER A 150 -9.62 15.49 -17.67
C SER A 150 -10.26 16.82 -17.22
N LEU A 151 -9.45 17.85 -17.01
CA LEU A 151 -9.88 19.19 -16.59
C LEU A 151 -10.90 19.77 -17.57
N ARG A 152 -10.63 19.69 -18.88
CA ARG A 152 -11.55 20.17 -19.92
C ARG A 152 -12.92 19.51 -19.85
N ILE A 153 -12.97 18.20 -19.60
CA ILE A 153 -14.24 17.48 -19.47
C ILE A 153 -14.96 17.89 -18.18
N TRP A 154 -14.27 17.97 -17.04
CA TRP A 154 -14.87 18.40 -15.78
C TRP A 154 -15.40 19.83 -15.82
N LYS A 155 -14.73 20.76 -16.51
CA LYS A 155 -15.26 22.13 -16.73
C LYS A 155 -16.55 22.13 -17.55
N GLN A 156 -16.67 21.25 -18.55
CA GLN A 156 -17.87 21.12 -19.38
C GLN A 156 -19.06 20.46 -18.66
N LEU A 157 -18.81 19.77 -17.54
CA LEU A 157 -19.88 19.21 -16.70
C LEU A 157 -20.53 20.34 -15.89
N THR A 158 -21.36 21.15 -16.55
CA THR A 158 -22.26 22.14 -15.94
C THR A 158 -23.47 21.45 -15.35
N LEU A 159 -23.25 20.57 -14.37
CA LEU A 159 -24.35 19.99 -13.60
C LEU A 159 -24.86 21.04 -12.61
N PRO A 160 -26.19 21.11 -12.36
CA PRO A 160 -26.74 21.99 -11.32
C PRO A 160 -26.01 21.78 -9.99
N MET A 161 -25.99 22.80 -9.12
CA MET A 161 -25.37 22.83 -7.77
C MET A 161 -25.58 21.58 -6.88
N ALA A 162 -26.50 20.67 -7.24
CA ALA A 162 -26.80 19.42 -6.57
C ALA A 162 -25.87 18.22 -6.90
N PHE A 163 -24.79 18.39 -7.68
CA PHE A 163 -23.80 17.31 -7.94
C PHE A 163 -22.42 17.59 -7.30
N PRO A 164 -22.25 17.29 -5.99
CA PRO A 164 -20.97 17.38 -5.29
C PRO A 164 -19.78 16.73 -6.02
N MET A 165 -20.02 15.64 -6.77
CA MET A 165 -18.97 14.95 -7.53
C MET A 165 -18.27 15.82 -8.58
N ALA A 166 -18.97 16.79 -9.19
CA ALA A 166 -18.35 17.63 -10.22
C ALA A 166 -17.33 18.60 -9.62
N LEU A 167 -17.63 19.14 -8.44
CA LEU A 167 -16.72 20.03 -7.72
C LEU A 167 -15.51 19.26 -7.16
N ASP A 168 -15.76 18.08 -6.58
CA ASP A 168 -14.71 17.21 -6.08
C ASP A 168 -13.80 16.75 -7.23
N GLY A 169 -14.37 16.32 -8.36
CA GLY A 169 -13.63 15.97 -9.57
C GLY A 169 -12.74 17.12 -10.04
N LEU A 170 -13.30 18.32 -10.21
CA LEU A 170 -12.55 19.51 -10.60
C LEU A 170 -11.40 19.83 -9.63
N GLY A 171 -11.69 19.83 -8.33
CA GLY A 171 -10.69 20.09 -7.29
C GLY A 171 -9.58 19.05 -7.22
N LEU A 172 -9.89 17.77 -7.48
CA LEU A 172 -8.89 16.71 -7.61
C LEU A 172 -7.95 16.99 -8.80
N ILE A 173 -8.48 17.33 -9.98
CA ILE A 173 -7.66 17.59 -11.16
C ILE A 173 -6.73 18.80 -10.96
N TYR A 174 -7.25 19.89 -10.40
CA TYR A 174 -6.42 21.05 -10.08
C TYR A 174 -5.31 20.71 -9.10
N ASN A 175 -5.60 19.92 -8.05
CA ASN A 175 -4.56 19.47 -7.13
C ASN A 175 -3.51 18.59 -7.81
N SER A 176 -3.91 17.71 -8.73
CA SER A 176 -2.98 16.88 -9.49
C SER A 176 -2.08 17.73 -10.41
N LEU A 177 -2.63 18.74 -11.07
CA LEU A 177 -1.89 19.72 -11.87
C LEU A 177 -0.90 20.53 -11.01
N ILE A 178 -1.36 21.09 -9.89
CA ILE A 178 -0.49 21.79 -8.93
C ILE A 178 0.63 20.86 -8.46
N LYS A 179 0.30 19.62 -8.05
CA LYS A 179 1.26 18.61 -7.59
C LYS A 179 2.33 18.33 -8.65
N VAL A 180 1.96 18.07 -9.91
CA VAL A 180 2.93 17.77 -10.97
C VAL A 180 3.81 18.97 -11.33
N PHE A 181 3.26 20.20 -11.33
CA PHE A 181 4.08 21.39 -11.58
C PHE A 181 5.01 21.72 -10.41
N LEU A 182 4.61 21.47 -9.17
CA LEU A 182 5.51 21.57 -8.02
C LEU A 182 6.64 20.53 -8.10
N TYR A 183 6.34 19.30 -8.54
CA TYR A 183 7.36 18.27 -8.75
C TYR A 183 8.32 18.61 -9.91
N LYS A 184 7.85 19.37 -10.91
CA LYS A 184 8.66 19.92 -12.02
C LYS A 184 9.36 21.24 -11.64
N ASP A 185 9.45 21.59 -10.35
CA ASP A 185 10.01 22.85 -9.83
C ASP A 185 9.44 24.12 -10.49
N SER A 186 8.20 24.06 -10.95
CA SER A 186 7.52 25.10 -11.71
C SER A 186 6.47 25.82 -10.87
N LEU A 187 6.92 26.51 -9.81
CA LEU A 187 6.05 27.18 -8.83
C LEU A 187 5.07 28.20 -9.48
N GLY A 188 5.52 28.91 -10.51
CA GLY A 188 4.67 29.87 -11.24
C GLY A 188 3.48 29.19 -11.92
N ARG A 189 3.71 28.07 -12.61
CA ARG A 189 2.64 27.27 -13.23
C ARG A 189 1.71 26.69 -12.18
N ALA A 190 2.24 26.19 -11.07
CA ALA A 190 1.40 25.70 -9.96
C ALA A 190 0.48 26.82 -9.43
N GLN A 191 1.00 28.04 -9.27
CA GLN A 191 0.21 29.20 -8.87
C GLN A 191 -0.86 29.55 -9.91
N GLU A 192 -0.55 29.54 -11.21
CA GLU A 192 -1.52 29.78 -12.28
C GLU A 192 -2.72 28.82 -12.22
N TYR A 193 -2.51 27.54 -11.91
CA TYR A 193 -3.62 26.58 -11.75
C TYR A 193 -4.40 26.79 -10.45
N LEU A 194 -3.75 27.25 -9.38
CA LEU A 194 -4.46 27.63 -8.15
C LEU A 194 -5.38 28.84 -8.39
N ASP A 195 -4.90 29.83 -9.13
CA ASP A 195 -5.65 31.04 -9.47
C ASP A 195 -6.83 30.70 -10.41
N GLN A 196 -6.60 29.87 -11.45
CA GLN A 196 -7.69 29.36 -12.29
C GLN A 196 -8.74 28.56 -11.51
N PHE A 197 -8.33 27.81 -10.48
CA PHE A 197 -9.28 27.09 -9.64
C PHE A 197 -10.12 28.05 -8.79
N LEU A 198 -9.51 29.12 -8.28
CA LEU A 198 -10.24 30.16 -7.56
C LEU A 198 -11.29 30.83 -8.46
N GLU A 199 -10.92 31.18 -9.69
CA GLU A 199 -11.86 31.73 -10.68
C GLU A 199 -13.05 30.78 -10.92
N ASP A 200 -12.79 29.49 -11.15
CA ASP A 200 -13.85 28.48 -11.33
C ASP A 200 -14.76 28.36 -10.08
N LEU A 201 -14.21 28.52 -8.87
CA LEU A 201 -14.99 28.51 -7.62
C LEU A 201 -15.87 29.75 -7.50
N GLU A 202 -15.33 30.92 -7.81
CA GLU A 202 -16.04 32.21 -7.78
C GLU A 202 -17.19 32.24 -8.80
N GLU A 203 -16.96 31.79 -10.03
CA GLU A 203 -18.00 31.65 -11.06
C GLU A 203 -19.17 30.78 -10.59
N ARG A 204 -18.87 29.76 -9.78
CA ARG A 204 -19.83 28.82 -9.20
C ARG A 204 -20.41 29.28 -7.86
N LYS A 205 -20.01 30.46 -7.38
CA LYS A 205 -20.41 31.03 -6.07
C LYS A 205 -20.06 30.12 -4.90
N ILE A 206 -18.93 29.42 -4.99
CA ILE A 206 -18.40 28.55 -3.94
C ILE A 206 -17.34 29.33 -3.18
N ASP A 207 -17.39 29.24 -1.86
CA ASP A 207 -16.44 29.91 -0.97
C ASP A 207 -15.02 29.32 -1.06
N GLU A 208 -14.02 30.18 -0.83
CA GLU A 208 -12.60 29.80 -0.78
C GLU A 208 -12.28 28.85 0.37
N ASN A 209 -13.21 28.62 1.31
CA ASN A 209 -13.06 27.57 2.30
C ASN A 209 -13.12 26.13 1.74
N ASN A 210 -13.27 25.97 0.41
CA ASN A 210 -13.21 24.70 -0.29
C ASN A 210 -11.96 23.88 0.07
N TYR A 211 -12.17 22.58 0.35
CA TYR A 211 -11.12 21.64 0.75
C TYR A 211 -9.96 21.56 -0.25
N HIS A 212 -10.28 21.40 -1.54
CA HIS A 212 -9.27 21.24 -2.59
C HIS A 212 -8.46 22.51 -2.82
N TYR A 213 -9.09 23.68 -2.69
CA TYR A 213 -8.39 24.96 -2.85
C TYR A 213 -7.40 25.18 -1.71
N LYS A 214 -7.82 24.94 -0.46
CA LYS A 214 -6.91 25.02 0.70
C LYS A 214 -5.76 24.04 0.57
N LEU A 215 -6.01 22.81 0.09
CA LEU A 215 -4.95 21.82 -0.14
C LEU A 215 -3.93 22.30 -1.17
N GLY A 216 -4.38 22.83 -2.31
CA GLY A 216 -3.51 23.38 -3.35
C GLY A 216 -2.66 24.54 -2.83
N LYS A 217 -3.29 25.47 -2.10
CA LYS A 217 -2.63 26.60 -1.44
C LYS A 217 -1.56 26.15 -0.44
N VAL A 218 -1.88 25.17 0.41
CA VAL A 218 -0.92 24.62 1.38
C VAL A 218 0.26 23.96 0.67
N ARG A 219 0.02 23.18 -0.40
CA ARG A 219 1.10 22.56 -1.17
C ARG A 219 2.07 23.61 -1.73
N ILE A 220 1.54 24.67 -2.36
CA ILE A 220 2.36 25.76 -2.89
C ILE A 220 3.18 26.45 -1.79
N LEU A 221 2.54 26.76 -0.65
CA LEU A 221 3.22 27.38 0.49
C LEU A 221 4.30 26.47 1.10
N ALA A 222 4.03 25.16 1.21
CA ALA A 222 4.98 24.17 1.73
C ALA A 222 6.16 23.95 0.78
N SER A 223 5.96 24.04 -0.54
CA SER A 223 7.03 23.95 -1.54
C SER A 223 7.87 25.23 -1.65
N SER A 224 7.42 26.36 -1.08
CA SER A 224 8.20 27.60 -1.05
C SER A 224 9.49 27.44 -0.24
N SER A 225 10.58 28.02 -0.74
CA SER A 225 11.87 28.11 -0.02
C SER A 225 11.85 29.14 1.11
N ARG A 226 10.81 29.99 1.17
CA ARG A 226 10.70 31.05 2.18
C ARG A 226 10.12 30.50 3.48
N THR A 227 10.87 30.63 4.58
CA THR A 227 10.43 30.22 5.93
C THR A 227 9.07 30.81 6.31
N ARG A 228 8.80 32.07 5.94
CA ARG A 228 7.49 32.72 6.22
C ARG A 228 6.32 31.99 5.57
N ASP A 229 6.51 31.41 4.38
CA ASP A 229 5.45 30.68 3.68
C ASP A 229 5.25 29.29 4.28
N GLN A 230 6.33 28.62 4.71
CA GLN A 230 6.27 27.36 5.44
C GLN A 230 5.50 27.52 6.77
N VAL A 231 5.75 28.58 7.53
CA VAL A 231 5.00 28.89 8.77
C VAL A 231 3.51 29.12 8.49
N LYS A 232 3.16 29.77 7.36
CA LYS A 232 1.75 29.91 6.95
C LYS A 232 1.14 28.55 6.60
N ALA A 233 1.86 27.71 5.87
CA ALA A 233 1.41 26.37 5.51
C ALA A 233 1.13 25.54 6.76
N GLU A 234 2.07 25.52 7.70
CA GLU A 234 1.98 24.82 8.97
C GLU A 234 0.77 25.29 9.80
N LYS A 235 0.53 26.61 9.87
CA LYS A 235 -0.64 27.16 10.56
C LYS A 235 -1.94 26.60 9.97
N VAL A 236 -2.11 26.68 8.64
CA VAL A 236 -3.32 26.18 7.96
C VAL A 236 -3.46 24.67 8.14
N LEU A 237 -2.35 23.91 8.09
CA LEU A 237 -2.33 22.47 8.35
C LEU A 237 -2.81 22.14 9.77
N LYS A 238 -2.28 22.82 10.78
CA LYS A 238 -2.66 22.62 12.19
C LYS A 238 -4.13 22.96 12.44
N GLU A 239 -4.64 24.05 11.87
CA GLU A 239 -6.05 24.43 11.96
C GLU A 239 -6.97 23.37 11.35
N PHE A 240 -6.64 22.87 10.15
CA PHE A 240 -7.39 21.80 9.49
C PHE A 240 -7.36 20.51 10.32
N ILE A 241 -6.19 20.09 10.77
CA ILE A 241 -6.01 18.88 11.57
C ILE A 241 -6.80 18.96 12.88
N ALA A 242 -6.76 20.10 13.59
CA ALA A 242 -7.51 20.29 14.83
C ALA A 242 -9.03 20.21 14.60
N HIS A 243 -9.52 20.82 13.52
CA HIS A 243 -10.93 20.72 13.14
C HIS A 243 -11.33 19.28 12.79
N HIS A 244 -10.50 18.59 12.01
CA HIS A 244 -10.71 17.20 11.63
C HIS A 244 -10.75 16.26 12.85
N ASP A 245 -9.78 16.41 13.78
CA ASP A 245 -9.74 15.66 15.05
C ASP A 245 -11.03 15.90 15.88
N ALA A 246 -11.57 17.13 15.88
CA ALA A 246 -12.82 17.44 16.58
C ALA A 246 -14.06 16.78 15.93
N LEU A 247 -14.09 16.70 14.59
CA LEU A 247 -15.15 16.01 13.86
C LEU A 247 -15.14 14.50 14.13
N ILE A 248 -13.94 13.89 14.19
CA ILE A 248 -13.78 12.48 14.59
C ILE A 248 -14.33 12.27 16.00
N LYS A 249 -13.87 13.07 16.97
CA LYS A 249 -14.28 12.93 18.38
C LYS A 249 -15.78 13.11 18.60
N SER A 250 -16.41 13.99 17.84
CA SER A 250 -17.85 14.24 17.95
C SER A 250 -18.73 13.23 17.22
N GLY A 251 -18.14 12.25 16.50
CA GLY A 251 -18.87 11.28 15.69
C GLY A 251 -19.63 11.91 14.50
N LYS A 252 -19.38 13.20 14.21
CA LYS A 252 -20.06 13.97 13.15
C LYS A 252 -19.42 13.82 11.78
N LEU A 253 -18.35 13.03 11.68
CA LEU A 253 -17.69 12.74 10.40
C LEU A 253 -18.55 11.74 9.59
N SER A 254 -19.50 12.24 8.80
CA SER A 254 -20.34 11.40 7.94
C SER A 254 -19.66 11.09 6.58
N ILE A 255 -18.93 9.96 6.53
CA ILE A 255 -18.35 9.28 5.34
C ILE A 255 -17.28 10.10 4.54
N PRO A 256 -16.42 9.41 3.78
CA PRO A 256 -14.99 9.44 3.98
C PRO A 256 -14.34 10.63 3.24
N ILE A 257 -13.79 11.58 3.98
CA ILE A 257 -12.60 12.34 3.54
C ILE A 257 -11.39 11.36 3.53
N GLY A 258 -11.59 10.09 3.15
CA GLY A 258 -10.82 8.91 3.56
C GLY A 258 -9.50 8.72 2.82
N ILE A 259 -9.19 9.63 1.90
CA ILE A 259 -7.85 9.83 1.36
C ILE A 259 -7.36 11.25 1.70
N GLY A 260 -8.29 12.15 2.00
CA GLY A 260 -8.02 13.57 2.16
C GLY A 260 -7.24 13.90 3.43
N ALA A 261 -7.63 13.40 4.61
CA ALA A 261 -6.96 13.78 5.87
C ALA A 261 -5.51 13.28 5.97
N GLY A 262 -5.24 12.08 5.44
CA GLY A 262 -3.89 11.52 5.34
C GLY A 262 -2.90 12.47 4.67
N ILE A 263 -3.31 13.12 3.58
CA ILE A 263 -2.47 14.08 2.85
C ILE A 263 -2.04 15.26 3.75
N TRP A 264 -2.93 15.76 4.62
CA TRP A 264 -2.59 16.86 5.52
C TRP A 264 -1.54 16.45 6.56
N TYR A 265 -1.65 15.24 7.10
CA TYR A 265 -0.62 14.70 7.99
C TYR A 265 0.71 14.47 7.27
N LEU A 266 0.69 14.04 6.01
CA LEU A 266 1.92 13.85 5.23
C LEU A 266 2.60 15.19 4.92
N LEU A 267 1.84 16.21 4.56
CA LEU A 267 2.37 17.55 4.27
C LEU A 267 2.99 18.21 5.50
N ILE A 268 2.40 18.05 6.69
CA ILE A 268 3.02 18.58 7.92
C ILE A 268 4.28 17.78 8.30
N CYS A 269 4.27 16.46 8.12
CA CYS A 269 5.48 15.64 8.28
C CYS A 269 6.58 16.09 7.32
N GLU A 270 6.25 16.40 6.07
CA GLU A 270 7.21 16.88 5.07
C GLU A 270 7.87 18.20 5.48
N ILE A 271 7.08 19.17 5.99
CA ILE A 271 7.60 20.44 6.52
C ILE A 271 8.61 20.17 7.64
N TYR A 272 8.26 19.33 8.61
CA TYR A 272 9.12 19.02 9.74
C TYR A 272 10.35 18.18 9.36
N LEU A 273 10.23 17.25 8.40
CA LEU A 273 11.38 16.50 7.89
C LEU A 273 12.36 17.43 7.16
N ARG A 274 11.86 18.45 6.45
CA ARG A 274 12.70 19.48 5.84
C ARG A 274 13.38 20.35 6.89
N GLU A 275 12.65 20.77 7.92
CA GLU A 275 13.24 21.52 9.06
C GLU A 275 14.32 20.69 9.76
N LEU A 276 14.04 19.41 10.01
CA LEU A 276 14.99 18.46 10.60
C LEU A 276 16.27 18.33 9.77
N ARG A 277 16.13 18.21 8.44
CA ARG A 277 17.29 18.16 7.51
C ARG A 277 18.14 19.43 7.58
N LEU A 278 17.51 20.60 7.66
CA LEU A 278 18.21 21.89 7.67
C LEU A 278 18.85 22.23 9.02
N THR A 279 18.20 21.88 10.12
CA THR A 279 18.60 22.29 11.49
C THR A 279 19.42 21.24 12.22
N ASN A 280 19.39 19.99 11.75
CA ASN A 280 20.00 18.84 12.43
C ASN A 280 19.41 18.58 13.84
N ASN A 281 18.25 19.16 14.15
CA ASN A 281 17.67 19.12 15.49
C ASN A 281 16.73 17.90 15.66
N LEU A 282 17.26 16.84 16.28
CA LEU A 282 16.51 15.60 16.55
C LEU A 282 15.23 15.79 17.38
N THR A 283 15.07 16.89 18.13
CA THR A 283 13.84 17.10 18.91
C THR A 283 12.59 17.21 18.02
N ILE A 284 12.75 17.62 16.76
CA ILE A 284 11.66 17.73 15.77
C ILE A 284 10.99 16.36 15.53
N LEU A 285 11.70 15.25 15.75
CA LEU A 285 11.09 13.91 15.66
C LEU A 285 9.97 13.71 16.69
N ASN A 286 10.02 14.39 17.84
CA ASN A 286 8.95 14.36 18.84
C ASN A 286 7.67 15.06 18.32
N ASP A 287 7.82 16.01 17.40
CA ASP A 287 6.70 16.69 16.76
C ASP A 287 6.13 15.86 15.60
N ILE A 288 6.97 15.10 14.88
CA ILE A 288 6.56 14.24 13.75
C ILE A 288 5.81 12.99 14.24
N LYS A 289 6.33 12.31 15.27
CA LYS A 289 5.79 11.02 15.76
C LYS A 289 4.27 11.03 16.03
N PRO A 290 3.67 12.05 16.67
CA PRO A 290 2.23 12.15 16.85
C PRO A 290 1.43 12.14 15.53
N PHE A 291 1.96 12.73 14.45
CA PHE A 291 1.30 12.74 13.15
C PHE A 291 1.39 11.38 12.45
N ILE A 292 2.48 10.63 12.63
CA ILE A 292 2.57 9.24 12.14
C ILE A 292 1.53 8.36 12.84
N ILE A 293 1.36 8.53 14.16
CA ILE A 293 0.33 7.79 14.91
C ILE A 293 -1.07 8.15 14.42
N ARG A 294 -1.34 9.43 14.13
CA ARG A 294 -2.61 9.87 13.52
C ARG A 294 -2.80 9.27 12.12
N LEU A 295 -1.76 9.20 11.30
CA LEU A 295 -1.80 8.56 9.99
C LEU A 295 -2.17 7.08 10.09
N LEU A 296 -1.57 6.34 11.02
CA LEU A 296 -1.91 4.93 11.26
C LEU A 296 -3.39 4.78 11.66
N LYS A 297 -3.84 5.56 12.65
CA LYS A 297 -5.26 5.55 13.09
C LYS A 297 -6.22 5.89 11.96
N GLU A 298 -5.85 6.87 11.13
CA GLU A 298 -6.65 7.25 9.98
C GLU A 298 -6.70 6.12 8.95
N SER A 299 -5.56 5.50 8.65
CA SER A 299 -5.48 4.36 7.73
C SER A 299 -6.32 3.18 8.20
N GLU A 300 -6.36 2.90 9.51
CA GLU A 300 -7.21 1.87 10.11
C GLU A 300 -8.70 2.26 10.00
N ARG A 301 -9.04 3.51 10.35
CA ARG A 301 -10.41 4.04 10.26
C ARG A 301 -10.97 3.99 8.84
N THR A 302 -10.11 4.19 7.84
CA THR A 302 -10.49 4.17 6.42
C THR A 302 -10.24 2.82 5.75
N ASN A 303 -9.76 1.81 6.49
CA ASN A 303 -9.30 0.51 5.97
C ASN A 303 -8.26 0.64 4.83
N SER A 304 -7.45 1.71 4.82
CA SER A 304 -6.44 1.92 3.77
C SER A 304 -5.16 1.17 4.11
N TYR A 305 -5.11 -0.11 3.78
CA TYR A 305 -3.95 -0.96 4.06
C TYR A 305 -2.67 -0.50 3.35
N THR A 306 -2.76 0.04 2.13
CA THR A 306 -1.61 0.63 1.44
C THR A 306 -1.01 1.80 2.23
N LEU A 307 -1.86 2.71 2.73
CA LEU A 307 -1.41 3.83 3.57
C LEU A 307 -0.84 3.32 4.89
N GLN A 308 -1.46 2.32 5.51
CA GLN A 308 -1.00 1.73 6.76
C GLN A 308 0.41 1.14 6.62
N VAL A 309 0.64 0.31 5.59
CA VAL A 309 1.93 -0.30 5.29
C VAL A 309 3.01 0.75 5.03
N GLN A 310 2.71 1.73 4.17
CA GLN A 310 3.64 2.83 3.88
C GLN A 310 3.93 3.69 5.11
N THR A 311 2.94 3.89 5.99
CA THR A 311 3.13 4.65 7.24
C THR A 311 4.00 3.88 8.23
N TYR A 312 3.88 2.55 8.32
CA TYR A 312 4.81 1.72 9.09
C TYR A 312 6.22 1.75 8.51
N LEU A 313 6.38 1.71 7.18
CA LEU A 313 7.68 1.92 6.53
C LEU A 313 8.27 3.28 6.93
N LEU A 314 7.50 4.37 6.82
CA LEU A 314 7.94 5.71 7.23
C LEU A 314 8.38 5.74 8.70
N HIS A 315 7.60 5.11 9.58
CA HIS A 315 7.93 5.02 11.00
C HIS A 315 9.27 4.30 11.21
N GLY A 316 9.48 3.17 10.54
CA GLY A 316 10.73 2.44 10.59
C GLY A 316 11.92 3.27 10.10
N LYS A 317 11.76 3.98 8.97
CA LYS A 317 12.80 4.88 8.45
C LYS A 317 13.12 6.04 9.40
N ILE A 318 12.13 6.56 10.12
CA ILE A 318 12.34 7.59 11.14
C ILE A 318 13.08 7.03 12.37
N SER A 319 12.78 5.79 12.80
CA SER A 319 13.54 5.11 13.86
C SER A 319 15.03 4.94 13.52
N LEU A 320 15.38 4.79 12.23
CA LEU A 320 16.78 4.77 11.79
C LEU A 320 17.51 6.09 12.06
N LEU A 321 16.83 7.24 11.95
CA LEU A 321 17.43 8.56 12.24
C LEU A 321 17.90 8.68 13.70
N GLU A 322 17.16 8.02 14.60
CA GLU A 322 17.46 7.88 16.04
C GLU A 322 18.47 6.75 16.33
N MET A 323 19.01 6.10 15.31
CA MET A 323 19.91 4.95 15.41
C MET A 323 19.29 3.72 16.10
N ASN A 324 17.96 3.57 16.04
CA ASN A 324 17.22 2.47 16.63
C ASN A 324 16.84 1.43 15.56
N MET A 325 17.79 0.54 15.26
CA MET A 325 17.64 -0.50 14.24
C MET A 325 16.59 -1.56 14.60
N GLY A 326 16.43 -1.84 15.89
CA GLY A 326 15.46 -2.82 16.39
C GLY A 326 14.03 -2.38 16.10
N ASP A 327 13.67 -1.14 16.45
CA ASP A 327 12.34 -0.61 16.13
C ASP A 327 12.14 -0.46 14.62
N ALA A 328 13.17 -0.03 13.88
CA ALA A 328 13.08 0.07 12.43
C ALA A 328 12.71 -1.28 11.78
N ARG A 329 13.42 -2.36 12.14
CA ARG A 329 13.14 -3.72 11.67
C ARG A 329 11.75 -4.18 12.09
N ARG A 330 11.37 -3.96 13.36
CA ARG A 330 10.03 -4.30 13.86
C ARG A 330 8.93 -3.65 13.02
N TYR A 331 9.06 -2.36 12.69
CA TYR A 331 8.06 -1.68 11.85
C TYR A 331 8.04 -2.20 10.41
N LEU A 332 9.19 -2.54 9.82
CA LEU A 332 9.25 -3.19 8.50
C LEU A 332 8.56 -4.56 8.51
N THR A 333 8.78 -5.38 9.55
CA THR A 333 8.09 -6.67 9.71
C THR A 333 6.58 -6.49 9.80
N GLN A 334 6.09 -5.50 10.56
CA GLN A 334 4.64 -5.20 10.61
C GLN A 334 4.11 -4.73 9.25
N ALA A 335 4.83 -3.85 8.57
CA ALA A 335 4.47 -3.36 7.24
C ALA A 335 4.34 -4.51 6.23
N GLN A 336 5.33 -5.41 6.16
CA GLN A 336 5.29 -6.55 5.25
C GLN A 336 4.15 -7.51 5.58
N ARG A 337 3.96 -7.83 6.87
CA ARG A 337 2.89 -8.72 7.31
C ARG A 337 1.51 -8.22 6.88
N ILE A 338 1.22 -6.95 7.11
CA ILE A 338 -0.06 -6.35 6.68
C ILE A 338 -0.19 -6.41 5.16
N ALA A 339 0.89 -6.13 4.42
CA ALA A 339 0.85 -6.21 2.96
C ALA A 339 0.55 -7.63 2.46
N GLU A 340 1.13 -8.66 3.09
CA GLU A 340 0.87 -10.07 2.76
C GLU A 340 -0.56 -10.49 3.11
N GLU A 341 -1.02 -10.18 4.32
CA GLU A 341 -2.39 -10.50 4.80
C GLU A 341 -3.47 -9.87 3.90
N GLN A 342 -3.17 -8.72 3.27
CA GLN A 342 -4.08 -7.98 2.41
C GLN A 342 -3.81 -8.20 0.91
N ASN A 343 -3.01 -9.21 0.55
CA ASN A 343 -2.67 -9.56 -0.83
C ASN A 343 -2.04 -8.42 -1.66
N LEU A 344 -1.35 -7.48 -1.01
CA LEU A 344 -0.60 -6.40 -1.62
C LEU A 344 0.82 -6.87 -1.99
N GLN A 345 0.91 -7.87 -2.86
CA GLN A 345 2.14 -8.63 -3.16
C GLN A 345 3.31 -7.75 -3.62
N LEU A 346 3.06 -6.77 -4.49
CA LEU A 346 4.09 -5.83 -4.95
C LEU A 346 4.67 -5.03 -3.78
N LEU A 347 3.80 -4.56 -2.87
CA LEU A 347 4.20 -3.79 -1.71
C LEU A 347 4.93 -4.66 -0.69
N ALA A 348 4.44 -5.88 -0.43
CA ALA A 348 5.11 -6.85 0.45
C ALA A 348 6.56 -7.12 0.02
N ARG A 349 6.76 -7.38 -1.29
CA ARG A 349 8.09 -7.57 -1.88
C ARG A 349 8.97 -6.33 -1.74
N ALA A 350 8.41 -5.15 -1.98
CA ALA A 350 9.15 -3.89 -1.86
C ALA A 350 9.59 -3.64 -0.40
N ILE A 351 8.71 -3.88 0.58
CA ILE A 351 9.08 -3.78 2.00
C ILE A 351 10.16 -4.80 2.35
N SER A 352 10.05 -6.03 1.85
CA SER A 352 11.08 -7.05 2.09
C SER A 352 12.44 -6.63 1.53
N LYS A 353 12.48 -6.04 0.33
CA LYS A 353 13.71 -5.50 -0.26
C LYS A 353 14.32 -4.37 0.58
N GLU A 354 13.48 -3.50 1.15
CA GLU A 354 13.97 -2.45 2.08
C GLU A 354 14.53 -3.06 3.37
N HIS A 355 13.99 -4.19 3.82
CA HIS A 355 14.51 -4.91 4.97
C HIS A 355 15.86 -5.59 4.68
N ASP A 356 16.00 -6.23 3.52
CA ASP A 356 17.27 -6.84 3.09
C ASP A 356 18.36 -5.78 2.92
N LYS A 357 18.00 -4.64 2.27
CA LYS A 357 18.88 -3.48 2.17
C LYS A 357 19.32 -2.95 3.54
N LEU A 358 18.42 -2.87 4.51
CA LEU A 358 18.79 -2.44 5.87
C LEU A 358 19.81 -3.39 6.51
N LEU A 359 19.66 -4.70 6.33
CA LEU A 359 20.61 -5.69 6.84
C LEU A 359 21.97 -5.61 6.13
N GLU A 360 21.99 -5.30 4.84
CA GLU A 360 23.22 -5.05 4.08
C GLU A 360 23.96 -3.79 4.56
N GLN A 361 23.23 -2.79 5.02
CA GLN A 361 23.77 -1.48 5.40
C GLN A 361 24.12 -1.34 6.88
N LEU A 362 24.11 -2.42 7.68
CA LEU A 362 24.35 -2.35 9.12
C LEU A 362 25.70 -1.70 9.46
N ASP A 363 26.76 -2.05 8.72
CA ASP A 363 28.09 -1.47 8.91
C ASP A 363 28.13 0.02 8.54
N GLU A 364 27.48 0.40 7.43
CA GLU A 364 27.35 1.81 7.01
C GLU A 364 26.65 2.65 8.10
N TRP A 365 25.59 2.10 8.69
CA TRP A 365 24.88 2.76 9.79
C TRP A 365 25.74 2.89 11.06
N GLU A 366 26.52 1.87 11.42
CA GLU A 366 27.47 1.97 12.54
C GLU A 366 28.57 2.99 12.27
N ASP A 367 29.03 3.12 11.04
CA ASP A 367 29.98 4.15 10.64
C ASP A 367 29.40 5.56 10.75
N LEU A 368 28.14 5.77 10.35
CA LEU A 368 27.43 7.03 10.59
C LEU A 368 27.29 7.32 12.09
N ARG A 369 27.08 6.29 12.92
CA ARG A 369 27.02 6.42 14.39
C ARG A 369 28.36 6.93 14.93
N LYS A 370 29.46 6.26 14.57
CA LYS A 370 30.82 6.59 15.03
C LYS A 370 31.24 8.00 14.64
N LYS A 371 30.93 8.39 13.39
CA LYS A 371 31.27 9.72 12.84
C LYS A 371 30.32 10.84 13.31
N LYS A 372 29.25 10.52 14.04
CA LYS A 372 28.18 11.46 14.42
C LYS A 372 27.65 12.21 13.20
N ALA A 373 27.33 11.46 12.15
CA ALA A 373 26.85 11.99 10.89
C ALA A 373 25.61 12.87 11.07
N SER A 374 25.47 13.84 10.17
CA SER A 374 24.32 14.72 10.10
C SER A 374 23.03 13.94 9.84
N ILE A 375 21.89 14.53 10.20
CA ILE A 375 20.57 13.99 9.91
C ILE A 375 20.32 13.93 8.41
N SER A 376 20.89 14.85 7.62
CA SER A 376 20.81 14.77 6.16
C SER A 376 21.42 13.47 5.65
N GLU A 377 22.65 13.14 6.05
CA GLU A 377 23.34 11.89 5.65
C GLU A 377 22.53 10.65 6.06
N LYS A 378 21.95 10.65 7.26
CA LYS A 378 21.09 9.56 7.72
C LYS A 378 19.78 9.45 6.91
N MET A 379 19.15 10.57 6.57
CA MET A 379 17.94 10.59 5.75
C MET A 379 18.20 10.06 4.35
N ASP A 380 19.36 10.39 3.79
CA ASP A 380 19.79 9.95 2.46
C ASP A 380 20.04 8.43 2.46
N LEU A 381 20.78 7.92 3.46
CA LEU A 381 21.00 6.48 3.62
C LEU A 381 19.68 5.72 3.83
N ALA A 382 18.78 6.26 4.67
CA ALA A 382 17.46 5.70 4.89
C ALA A 382 16.55 5.77 3.65
N SER A 383 16.89 6.57 2.64
CA SER A 383 16.06 6.83 1.46
C SER A 383 14.69 7.40 1.84
N LEU A 384 14.68 8.37 2.76
CA LEU A 384 13.45 8.91 3.34
C LEU A 384 12.63 9.73 2.33
N ASP A 385 13.29 10.50 1.46
CA ASP A 385 12.62 11.29 0.42
C ASP A 385 11.87 10.39 -0.57
N ILE A 386 12.53 9.32 -1.03
CA ILE A 386 11.92 8.30 -1.90
C ILE A 386 10.72 7.65 -1.21
N THR A 387 10.81 7.42 0.10
CA THR A 387 9.70 6.88 0.88
C THR A 387 8.54 7.87 0.88
N MET A 388 8.78 9.15 1.22
CA MET A 388 7.77 10.20 1.22
C MET A 388 7.11 10.38 -0.16
N ASP A 389 7.88 10.40 -1.25
CA ASP A 389 7.37 10.48 -2.62
C ASP A 389 6.42 9.31 -2.92
N ARG A 390 6.77 8.09 -2.51
CA ARG A 390 5.92 6.90 -2.67
C ARG A 390 4.61 7.04 -1.88
N ILE A 391 4.65 7.48 -0.62
CA ILE A 391 3.42 7.64 0.19
C ILE A 391 2.49 8.70 -0.40
N GLN A 392 3.06 9.75 -0.99
CA GLN A 392 2.30 10.82 -1.64
C GLN A 392 1.82 10.47 -3.06
N GLY A 393 2.14 9.28 -3.57
CA GLY A 393 1.78 8.85 -4.92
C GLY A 393 2.56 9.58 -6.02
N MET A 394 3.72 10.16 -5.70
CA MET A 394 4.61 10.82 -6.68
C MET A 394 5.52 9.82 -7.39
N ARG A 395 5.75 8.65 -6.79
CA ARG A 395 6.63 7.62 -7.35
C ARG A 395 6.02 6.24 -7.24
N ALA A 396 6.06 5.50 -8.34
CA ALA A 396 5.66 4.10 -8.39
C ALA A 396 6.57 3.23 -7.52
N ILE A 397 6.04 2.08 -7.12
CA ILE A 397 6.87 0.99 -6.60
C ILE A 397 7.40 0.23 -7.81
N ASP A 398 8.71 0.25 -7.99
CA ASP A 398 9.37 -0.58 -9.00
C ASP A 398 9.19 -2.04 -8.61
N PRO A 399 8.68 -2.92 -9.51
CA PRO A 399 8.63 -4.34 -9.27
C PRO A 399 10.03 -4.85 -8.92
N PRO A 400 10.27 -5.31 -7.69
CA PRO A 400 11.58 -5.81 -7.32
C PRO A 400 11.86 -7.06 -8.16
N GLU A 401 13.07 -7.12 -8.72
CA GLU A 401 13.56 -8.32 -9.39
C GLU A 401 13.47 -9.50 -8.43
N VAL A 402 12.87 -10.59 -8.91
CA VAL A 402 12.79 -11.83 -8.14
C VAL A 402 14.06 -12.60 -8.43
N VAL A 403 14.95 -12.65 -7.44
CA VAL A 403 16.13 -13.50 -7.47
C VAL A 403 15.84 -14.67 -6.55
N GLU A 404 15.95 -15.90 -7.06
CA GLU A 404 15.80 -17.08 -6.22
C GLU A 404 16.89 -17.09 -5.15
N GLU A 405 16.51 -17.58 -3.99
CA GLU A 405 17.39 -17.79 -2.85
C GLU A 405 18.06 -19.16 -2.94
N GLU A 406 19.26 -19.28 -2.39
CA GLU A 406 19.96 -20.54 -2.25
C GLU A 406 19.75 -21.07 -0.83
N PRO A 407 19.04 -22.22 -0.65
CA PRO A 407 18.82 -22.81 0.65
C PRO A 407 20.14 -23.30 1.25
N VAL A 408 20.38 -23.02 2.53
CA VAL A 408 21.59 -23.46 3.25
C VAL A 408 21.23 -24.48 4.33
N LEU A 409 20.35 -24.13 5.26
CA LEU A 409 20.01 -24.95 6.42
C LEU A 409 18.58 -24.69 6.89
N LEU A 410 17.84 -25.75 7.22
CA LEU A 410 16.54 -25.69 7.90
C LEU A 410 16.67 -26.29 9.30
N LEU A 411 16.16 -25.58 10.31
CA LEU A 411 16.21 -25.99 11.71
C LEU A 411 14.84 -25.87 12.38
N ILE A 412 14.56 -26.76 13.32
CA ILE A 412 13.47 -26.60 14.29
C ILE A 412 14.06 -26.75 15.68
N MET A 413 13.81 -25.77 16.54
CA MET A 413 14.32 -25.74 17.92
C MET A 413 13.23 -25.30 18.91
N SER A 414 13.42 -25.55 20.21
CA SER A 414 12.56 -24.93 21.24
C SER A 414 12.87 -23.44 21.40
N GLU A 415 11.99 -22.73 22.11
CA GLU A 415 12.31 -21.40 22.66
C GLU A 415 13.59 -21.39 23.52
N GLY A 416 14.05 -22.52 24.07
CA GLY A 416 15.32 -22.60 24.80
C GLY A 416 16.57 -22.71 23.91
N GLY A 417 16.41 -22.73 22.59
CA GLY A 417 17.51 -22.97 21.65
C GLY A 417 17.93 -24.44 21.52
N ILE A 418 17.14 -25.38 22.04
CA ILE A 418 17.45 -26.83 21.91
C ILE A 418 16.96 -27.31 20.54
N PRO A 419 17.83 -27.83 19.66
CA PRO A 419 17.45 -28.32 18.34
C PRO A 419 16.71 -29.66 18.42
N TYR A 420 15.63 -29.79 17.64
CA TYR A 420 14.88 -31.03 17.46
C TYR A 420 14.86 -31.52 16.02
N PHE A 421 15.31 -30.71 15.08
CA PHE A 421 15.47 -31.08 13.68
C PHE A 421 16.50 -30.19 13.02
N ASN A 422 17.32 -30.75 12.14
CA ASN A 422 18.15 -30.00 11.22
C ASN A 422 18.21 -30.70 9.85
N HIS A 423 18.36 -29.91 8.79
CA HIS A 423 18.57 -30.41 7.44
C HIS A 423 19.43 -29.44 6.63
N SER A 424 20.61 -29.90 6.21
CA SER A 424 21.50 -29.18 5.29
C SER A 424 21.05 -29.37 3.85
N PHE A 425 21.05 -28.29 3.07
CA PHE A 425 20.79 -28.32 1.63
C PHE A 425 22.08 -28.30 0.80
N ILE A 426 23.24 -28.08 1.42
CA ILE A 426 24.54 -28.05 0.74
C ILE A 426 25.14 -29.46 0.71
N GLU A 427 25.40 -29.99 -0.49
CA GLU A 427 26.09 -31.27 -0.66
C GLU A 427 27.58 -31.15 -0.30
N GLY A 428 28.09 -32.07 0.53
CA GLY A 428 29.52 -32.20 0.84
C GLY A 428 30.09 -31.24 1.90
N TRP A 429 29.23 -30.48 2.59
CA TRP A 429 29.61 -29.75 3.80
C TRP A 429 29.31 -30.56 5.07
N ASP A 430 30.16 -30.45 6.09
CA ASP A 430 29.92 -31.09 7.38
C ASP A 430 28.76 -30.40 8.11
N GLU A 431 27.67 -31.14 8.33
CA GLU A 431 26.48 -30.65 9.03
C GLU A 431 26.81 -30.16 10.45
N GLN A 432 27.83 -30.74 11.12
CA GLN A 432 28.22 -30.31 12.46
C GLN A 432 28.86 -28.93 12.48
N ASP A 433 29.69 -28.60 11.49
CA ASP A 433 30.39 -27.31 11.44
C ASP A 433 29.42 -26.17 11.17
N LEU A 434 28.53 -26.34 10.17
CA LEU A 434 27.50 -25.36 9.85
C LEU A 434 26.55 -25.11 11.03
N PHE A 435 26.15 -26.19 11.70
CA PHE A 435 25.29 -26.11 12.88
C PHE A 435 26.00 -25.44 14.06
N SER A 436 27.28 -25.74 14.30
CA SER A 436 28.06 -25.12 15.38
C SER A 436 28.24 -23.61 15.17
N GLY A 437 28.51 -23.18 13.93
CA GLY A 437 28.57 -21.78 13.54
C GLY A 437 27.23 -21.07 13.75
N PHE A 438 26.14 -21.69 13.30
CA PHE A 438 24.79 -21.20 13.55
C PHE A 438 24.50 -21.06 15.05
N MET A 439 24.84 -22.05 15.88
CA MET A 439 24.57 -22.00 17.32
C MET A 439 25.42 -20.95 18.05
N SER A 440 26.66 -20.74 17.63
CA SER A 440 27.50 -19.66 18.13
C SER A 440 26.88 -18.30 17.81
N ALA A 441 26.46 -18.12 16.56
CA ALA A 441 25.71 -16.97 16.11
C ALA A 441 24.40 -16.80 16.91
N PHE A 442 23.57 -17.83 17.02
CA PHE A 442 22.32 -17.84 17.76
C PHE A 442 22.50 -17.37 19.19
N ASN A 443 23.50 -17.88 19.89
CA ASN A 443 23.76 -17.47 21.27
C ASN A 443 24.14 -15.99 21.40
N SER A 444 24.68 -15.35 20.36
CA SER A 444 24.99 -13.92 20.37
C SER A 444 23.75 -13.02 20.28
N PHE A 445 22.65 -13.50 19.68
CA PHE A 445 21.42 -12.72 19.48
C PHE A 445 20.17 -13.33 20.12
N SER A 446 20.29 -14.48 20.80
CA SER A 446 19.15 -15.21 21.38
C SER A 446 18.38 -14.35 22.38
N SER A 447 19.06 -13.51 23.15
CA SER A 447 18.39 -12.56 24.07
C SER A 447 17.50 -11.53 23.37
N GLU A 448 17.82 -11.14 22.13
CA GLU A 448 17.04 -10.21 21.30
C GLU A 448 15.90 -10.91 20.54
N LEU A 449 15.99 -12.23 20.35
CA LEU A 449 14.97 -13.03 19.68
C LEU A 449 13.68 -13.14 20.48
N PHE A 450 13.79 -13.27 21.80
CA PHE A 450 12.64 -13.52 22.68
C PHE A 450 11.80 -12.27 22.97
N SER A 451 12.20 -11.09 22.49
CA SER A 451 11.36 -9.89 22.49
C SER A 451 10.33 -9.84 21.35
N LYS A 452 10.21 -10.91 20.53
CA LYS A 452 9.27 -11.02 19.39
C LYS A 452 9.47 -9.95 18.30
N SER A 453 10.67 -9.41 18.18
CA SER A 453 10.96 -8.22 17.35
C SER A 453 11.86 -8.49 16.14
N ILE A 454 12.36 -9.72 15.96
CA ILE A 454 13.33 -10.07 14.92
C ILE A 454 12.85 -11.29 14.13
N ASP A 455 12.62 -11.13 12.83
CA ASP A 455 12.27 -12.20 11.89
C ASP A 455 13.43 -12.58 10.93
N ARG A 456 14.49 -11.75 10.86
CA ARG A 456 15.64 -11.94 9.94
C ARG A 456 16.93 -11.45 10.55
N ILE A 457 18.02 -12.19 10.42
CA ILE A 457 19.34 -11.79 10.89
C ILE A 457 20.34 -12.03 9.78
N LYS A 458 21.26 -11.09 9.54
CA LYS A 458 22.34 -11.27 8.56
C LYS A 458 23.63 -11.60 9.28
N ILE A 459 24.32 -12.63 8.81
CA ILE A 459 25.63 -13.07 9.30
C ILE A 459 26.47 -13.43 8.09
N ASP A 460 27.52 -12.66 7.86
CA ASP A 460 28.33 -12.72 6.64
C ASP A 460 27.44 -12.66 5.38
N GLU A 461 27.48 -13.70 4.55
CA GLU A 461 26.65 -13.82 3.34
C GLU A 461 25.27 -14.42 3.59
N ASN A 462 25.02 -14.95 4.79
CA ASN A 462 23.82 -15.72 5.09
C ASN A 462 22.75 -14.84 5.76
N ILE A 463 21.49 -15.08 5.39
CA ILE A 463 20.33 -14.54 6.08
C ILE A 463 19.65 -15.69 6.82
N ILE A 464 19.46 -15.51 8.12
CA ILE A 464 18.72 -16.41 8.99
C ILE A 464 17.31 -15.85 9.16
N LEU A 465 16.32 -16.58 8.66
CA LEU A 465 14.91 -16.28 8.85
C LEU A 465 14.36 -17.06 10.03
N LEU A 466 13.54 -16.41 10.85
CA LEU A 466 13.11 -16.91 12.15
C LEU A 466 11.59 -16.82 12.25
N LYS A 467 10.94 -17.97 12.46
CA LYS A 467 9.49 -18.06 12.57
C LYS A 467 9.08 -18.81 13.85
N PRO A 468 8.44 -18.14 14.82
CA PRO A 468 7.86 -18.84 15.97
C PRO A 468 6.62 -19.63 15.54
N VAL A 469 6.55 -20.89 15.98
CA VAL A 469 5.45 -21.84 15.76
C VAL A 469 5.10 -22.52 17.09
N GLU A 470 4.16 -21.91 17.82
CA GLU A 470 3.80 -22.30 19.20
C GLU A 470 5.03 -22.40 20.12
N SER A 471 5.40 -23.60 20.58
CA SER A 471 6.57 -23.84 21.45
C SER A 471 7.90 -23.99 20.69
N PHE A 472 7.87 -23.88 19.36
CA PHE A 472 9.04 -24.07 18.50
C PHE A 472 9.43 -22.77 17.80
N MET A 473 10.70 -22.72 17.41
CA MET A 473 11.25 -21.74 16.48
C MET A 473 11.76 -22.49 15.26
N VAL A 474 11.25 -22.12 14.08
CA VAL A 474 11.71 -22.63 12.80
C VAL A 474 12.68 -21.63 12.22
N CYS A 475 13.90 -22.08 11.92
CA CYS A 475 14.95 -21.24 11.35
C CYS A 475 15.26 -21.70 9.93
N TYR A 476 15.33 -20.77 8.99
CA TYR A 476 15.70 -21.05 7.61
C TYR A 476 16.85 -20.14 7.19
N VAL A 477 18.01 -20.76 6.96
CA VAL A 477 19.24 -20.09 6.55
C VAL A 477 19.34 -20.14 5.04
N ILE A 478 19.58 -18.99 4.43
CA ILE A 478 19.63 -18.81 2.97
C ILE A 478 20.80 -17.92 2.57
N LYS A 479 21.16 -17.96 1.29
CA LYS A 479 21.83 -16.86 0.59
C LYS A 479 20.86 -16.22 -0.39
N GLY A 480 20.96 -14.90 -0.60
CA GLY A 480 20.11 -14.16 -1.53
C GLY A 480 18.91 -13.48 -0.86
N GLN A 481 17.80 -13.35 -1.59
CA GLN A 481 16.65 -12.52 -1.18
C GLN A 481 15.80 -13.20 -0.10
N SER A 482 15.39 -12.46 0.92
CA SER A 482 14.60 -13.04 2.02
C SER A 482 13.14 -13.29 1.64
N TYR A 483 12.59 -12.58 0.66
CA TYR A 483 11.14 -12.62 0.40
C TYR A 483 10.66 -13.99 -0.10
N PRO A 484 11.25 -14.61 -1.14
CA PRO A 484 10.84 -15.94 -1.58
C PRO A 484 11.03 -16.99 -0.48
N ALA A 485 12.13 -16.88 0.27
CA ALA A 485 12.44 -17.75 1.39
C ALA A 485 11.41 -17.64 2.54
N LEU A 486 10.93 -16.44 2.86
CA LEU A 486 9.87 -16.24 3.86
C LEU A 486 8.56 -16.90 3.44
N LEU A 487 8.21 -16.88 2.15
CA LEU A 487 7.03 -17.59 1.65
C LEU A 487 7.18 -19.10 1.83
N LYS A 488 8.36 -19.66 1.51
CA LYS A 488 8.67 -21.08 1.75
C LYS A 488 8.60 -21.42 3.24
N LEU A 489 9.24 -20.60 4.10
CA LEU A 489 9.25 -20.78 5.55
C LEU A 489 7.85 -20.71 6.17
N ASN A 490 7.00 -19.79 5.71
CA ASN A 490 5.61 -19.70 6.16
C ASN A 490 4.82 -20.96 5.76
N ARG A 491 4.91 -21.40 4.49
CA ARG A 491 4.28 -22.65 4.03
C ARG A 491 4.75 -23.86 4.83
N PHE A 492 6.04 -23.96 5.11
CA PHE A 492 6.61 -25.04 5.90
C PHE A 492 6.10 -24.99 7.35
N SER A 493 6.09 -23.80 7.96
CA SER A 493 5.59 -23.58 9.32
C SER A 493 4.12 -23.97 9.48
N ASP A 494 3.28 -23.65 8.49
CA ASP A 494 1.89 -24.09 8.46
C ASP A 494 1.79 -25.61 8.27
N ALA A 495 2.59 -26.20 7.37
CA ALA A 495 2.59 -27.63 7.12
C ALA A 495 2.97 -28.45 8.38
N ILE A 496 4.01 -28.05 9.12
CA ILE A 496 4.40 -28.75 10.36
C ILE A 496 3.35 -28.59 11.46
N LYS A 497 2.64 -27.46 11.51
CA LYS A 497 1.60 -27.19 12.51
C LYS A 497 0.33 -28.00 12.26
N TRP A 498 -0.12 -28.08 11.00
CA TRP A 498 -1.41 -28.65 10.65
C TRP A 498 -1.36 -30.15 10.31
N LYS A 499 -0.18 -30.72 10.01
CA LYS A 499 -0.02 -32.17 9.84
C LYS A 499 0.20 -32.84 11.19
N SER A 500 -0.80 -33.59 11.66
CA SER A 500 -0.82 -34.25 12.97
C SER A 500 0.35 -35.21 13.21
N GLU A 501 0.83 -35.90 12.16
CA GLU A 501 1.98 -36.79 12.23
C GLU A 501 3.28 -36.05 12.58
N ILE A 502 3.57 -34.96 11.86
CA ILE A 502 4.76 -34.14 12.08
C ILE A 502 4.69 -33.45 13.44
N TRP A 503 3.54 -32.84 13.75
CA TRP A 503 3.33 -32.16 15.04
C TRP A 503 3.44 -33.13 16.23
N GLY A 504 2.90 -34.35 16.08
CA GLY A 504 3.01 -35.41 17.07
C GLY A 504 4.46 -35.86 17.29
N ALA A 505 5.22 -36.02 16.21
CA ALA A 505 6.64 -36.37 16.27
C ALA A 505 7.49 -35.29 16.95
N LEU A 506 7.27 -34.01 16.63
CA LEU A 506 7.95 -32.88 17.29
C LEU A 506 7.66 -32.84 18.80
N ASN A 507 6.39 -32.99 19.20
CA ASN A 507 6.02 -33.02 20.62
C ASN A 507 6.58 -34.25 21.35
N LYS A 508 6.77 -35.38 20.65
CA LYS A 508 7.44 -36.55 21.21
C LYS A 508 8.94 -36.29 21.39
N ALA A 509 9.60 -35.74 20.38
CA ALA A 509 11.01 -35.33 20.41
C ALA A 509 11.32 -34.40 21.59
N VAL A 510 10.43 -33.43 21.88
CA VAL A 510 10.57 -32.57 23.08
C VAL A 510 10.57 -33.37 24.38
N LYS A 511 9.73 -34.39 24.49
CA LYS A 511 9.63 -35.23 25.71
C LYS A 511 10.79 -36.21 25.84
N THR A 512 11.30 -36.74 24.72
CA THR A 512 12.39 -37.74 24.72
C THR A 512 13.78 -37.12 24.60
N SER A 513 13.87 -35.82 24.26
CA SER A 513 15.13 -35.15 23.91
C SER A 513 15.86 -35.78 22.71
N GLU A 514 15.11 -36.44 21.83
CA GLU A 514 15.62 -37.04 20.59
C GLU A 514 15.48 -36.07 19.41
N MET A 515 16.44 -36.06 18.51
CA MET A 515 16.36 -35.30 17.27
C MET A 515 15.60 -36.09 16.21
N LEU A 516 14.74 -35.41 15.44
CA LEU A 516 14.02 -36.01 14.32
C LEU A 516 14.93 -36.17 13.12
N GLU A 517 14.75 -37.28 12.41
CA GLU A 517 15.39 -37.54 11.12
C GLU A 517 14.46 -37.11 9.97
N ILE A 518 15.02 -36.71 8.83
CA ILE A 518 14.24 -36.24 7.66
C ILE A 518 13.18 -37.23 7.17
N HIS A 519 13.41 -38.54 7.34
CA HIS A 519 12.49 -39.59 6.92
C HIS A 519 11.62 -40.14 8.06
N ASN A 520 11.66 -39.52 9.25
CA ASN A 520 10.91 -39.96 10.41
C ASN A 520 10.28 -38.77 11.17
N PRO A 521 9.00 -38.43 10.91
CA PRO A 521 8.05 -39.14 10.05
C PRO A 521 8.34 -38.91 8.55
N SER A 522 7.97 -39.87 7.69
CA SER A 522 8.20 -39.76 6.23
C SER A 522 7.59 -38.50 5.62
N SER A 523 6.44 -38.07 6.17
CA SER A 523 5.73 -36.86 5.76
C SER A 523 6.52 -35.57 5.98
N LEU A 524 7.56 -35.56 6.83
CA LEU A 524 8.45 -34.42 7.02
C LEU A 524 9.36 -34.21 5.78
N GLY A 525 10.02 -35.28 5.32
CA GLY A 525 10.86 -35.24 4.12
C GLY A 525 10.07 -34.88 2.86
N ASP A 526 8.84 -35.39 2.72
CA ASP A 526 7.95 -35.05 1.60
C ASP A 526 7.64 -33.55 1.57
N VAL A 527 7.31 -32.96 2.72
CA VAL A 527 7.01 -31.53 2.85
C VAL A 527 8.24 -30.68 2.53
N ILE A 528 9.43 -31.09 2.97
CA ILE A 528 10.68 -30.38 2.67
C ILE A 528 10.95 -30.39 1.17
N ASN A 529 10.85 -31.55 0.53
CA ASN A 529 11.05 -31.68 -0.91
C ASN A 529 10.00 -30.90 -1.73
N GLU A 530 8.74 -30.81 -1.28
CA GLU A 530 7.69 -30.06 -1.98
C GLU A 530 7.88 -28.53 -1.93
N ILE A 531 8.49 -28.03 -0.85
CA ILE A 531 8.55 -26.59 -0.58
C ILE A 531 9.90 -25.97 -0.97
N PHE A 532 11.00 -26.71 -0.76
CA PHE A 532 12.35 -26.17 -0.86
C PHE A 532 13.15 -26.68 -2.07
N LYS A 533 12.71 -27.77 -2.72
CA LYS A 533 13.21 -28.22 -4.03
C LYS A 533 12.20 -27.88 -5.12
#